data_AF-A0A920G609-F1
#
_entry.id   AF-A0A920G609-F1
#
_cell.length_a   1.000
_cell.length_b   1.000
_cell.length_c   1.000
_cell.angle_alpha   90.00
_cell.angle_beta   90.00
_cell.angle_gamma   90.00
#
_symmetry.space_group_name_H-M   'P 1'
#
loop_
_entity.id
_entity.type
_entity.pdbx_description
1 polymer ?
#
loop_
_entity_poly.entity_id
_entity_poly.type
_entity_poly.pdbx_seq_one_letter_code
_entity_poly.pdbx_strand_id
1 'polypeptide(L)'
;MGSNGFSADYNVYKRCLQKICDAHDEYMLLPGRSPWLSVAERDGEYHATFAGKTLRFPVDETLLLPIVNVTVEALANYLLSEVLAEAAIGDLLELELFVTSGDGQMSSACWKAP
;
A
#
# COMPACT_ATOMS: atom_id res chain seq x y z
N MET A 1 -11.50 25.55 9.61
CA MET A 1 -10.31 26.38 9.34
C MET A 1 -9.78 26.90 10.66
N GLY A 2 -8.53 26.58 11.01
CA GLY A 2 -7.88 27.08 12.22
C GLY A 2 -7.66 28.59 12.18
N SER A 3 -7.30 29.17 13.32
CA SER A 3 -7.04 30.61 13.46
C SER A 3 -5.85 31.12 12.63
N ASN A 4 -4.99 30.21 12.15
CA ASN A 4 -3.88 30.47 11.24
C ASN A 4 -4.25 30.31 9.75
N GLY A 5 -5.52 30.07 9.42
CA GLY A 5 -5.99 29.91 8.04
C GLY A 5 -5.68 28.53 7.43
N PHE A 6 -5.21 27.56 8.22
CA PHE A 6 -5.02 26.18 7.75
C PHE A 6 -6.12 25.26 8.24
N SER A 7 -6.55 24.33 7.39
CA SER A 7 -7.43 23.23 7.81
C SER A 7 -6.67 22.18 8.63
N ALA A 8 -5.37 21.99 8.35
CA ALA A 8 -4.45 21.11 9.07
C ALA A 8 -2.99 21.42 8.69
N ASP A 9 -2.02 20.89 9.45
CA ASP A 9 -0.59 20.93 9.06
C ASP A 9 -0.31 19.87 7.99
N TYR A 10 -0.11 20.30 6.74
CA TYR A 10 0.14 19.39 5.62
C TYR A 10 1.41 18.55 5.79
N ASN A 11 2.37 18.99 6.60
CA ASN A 11 3.60 18.22 6.82
C ASN A 11 3.33 16.91 7.57
N VAL A 12 2.27 16.85 8.36
CA VAL A 12 1.82 15.61 9.02
C VAL A 12 1.48 14.56 7.96
N TYR A 13 0.61 14.88 7.01
CA TYR A 13 0.23 13.96 5.95
C TYR A 13 1.39 13.62 5.01
N LYS A 14 2.23 14.60 4.66
CA LYS A 14 3.40 14.35 3.81
C LYS A 14 4.38 13.35 4.45
N ARG A 15 4.68 13.50 5.74
CA ARG A 15 5.56 12.56 6.46
C ARG A 15 4.94 11.17 6.58
N CYS A 16 3.63 11.10 6.85
CA CYS A 16 2.88 9.84 6.87
C CYS A 16 2.98 9.11 5.52
N LEU A 17 2.66 9.80 4.42
CA LEU A 17 2.72 9.23 3.08
C LEU A 17 4.16 8.82 2.71
N GLN A 18 5.16 9.66 3.01
CA GLN A 18 6.56 9.34 2.74
C GLN A 18 6.99 8.06 3.46
N LYS A 19 6.71 7.94 4.77
CA LYS A 19 7.01 6.74 5.55
C LYS A 19 6.42 5.48 4.92
N ILE A 20 5.17 5.55 4.47
CA ILE A 20 4.49 4.41 3.85
C ILE A 20 5.09 4.11 2.48
N CYS A 21 5.40 5.11 1.66
CA CYS A 21 6.10 4.90 0.39
C CYS A 21 7.48 4.27 0.61
N ASP A 22 8.28 4.79 1.55
CA ASP A 22 9.62 4.28 1.87
C ASP A 22 9.58 2.81 2.32
N ALA A 23 8.51 2.40 3.03
CA ALA A 23 8.33 1.02 3.44
C ALA A 23 8.02 0.04 2.28
N HIS A 24 7.72 0.55 1.09
CA HIS A 24 7.41 -0.24 -0.11
C HIS A 24 8.37 0.02 -1.28
N ASP A 25 9.24 1.03 -1.15
CA ASP A 25 10.15 1.45 -2.21
C ASP A 25 11.25 0.40 -2.43
N GLU A 26 11.63 0.20 -3.69
CA GLU A 26 12.65 -0.79 -4.10
C GLU A 26 12.34 -2.27 -3.75
N TYR A 27 11.11 -2.60 -3.35
CA TYR A 27 10.67 -3.97 -3.07
C TYR A 27 9.86 -4.59 -4.22
N MET A 28 10.04 -5.90 -4.45
CA MET A 28 9.08 -6.69 -5.21
C MET A 28 7.80 -6.88 -4.39
N LEU A 29 6.63 -6.60 -4.96
CA LEU A 29 5.35 -6.79 -4.28
C LEU A 29 4.68 -8.09 -4.73
N LEU A 30 4.34 -8.96 -3.77
CA LEU A 30 3.55 -10.17 -4.01
C LEU A 30 2.20 -10.12 -3.28
N PRO A 31 1.10 -10.57 -3.91
CA PRO A 31 -0.20 -10.62 -3.27
C PRO A 31 -0.34 -11.87 -2.39
N GLY A 32 -0.21 -11.71 -1.08
CA GLY A 32 -0.27 -12.79 -0.09
C GLY A 32 -1.65 -13.41 0.13
N ARG A 33 -2.72 -12.81 -0.41
CA ARG A 33 -4.09 -13.36 -0.35
C ARG A 33 -4.62 -13.79 -1.71
N SER A 34 -3.76 -13.90 -2.72
CA SER A 34 -4.19 -14.35 -4.05
C SER A 34 -4.64 -15.81 -4.01
N PRO A 35 -5.85 -16.14 -4.52
CA PRO A 35 -6.28 -17.53 -4.63
C PRO A 35 -5.59 -18.29 -5.79
N TRP A 36 -4.86 -17.57 -6.65
CA TRP A 36 -4.25 -18.13 -7.86
C TRP A 36 -2.73 -18.22 -7.79
N LEU A 37 -2.10 -17.44 -6.91
CA LEU A 37 -0.65 -17.44 -6.69
C LEU A 37 -0.33 -18.23 -5.42
N SER A 38 0.40 -19.33 -5.56
CA SER A 38 0.99 -20.02 -4.41
C SER A 38 2.34 -19.40 -4.09
N VAL A 39 2.55 -18.96 -2.85
CA VAL A 39 3.83 -18.45 -2.38
C VAL A 39 4.32 -19.35 -1.26
N ALA A 40 5.52 -19.92 -1.41
CA ALA A 40 6.20 -20.70 -0.38
C ALA A 40 7.56 -20.08 -0.09
N GLU A 41 7.89 -19.89 1.19
CA GLU A 41 9.22 -19.46 1.61
C GLU A 41 10.15 -20.67 1.73
N ARG A 42 11.31 -20.61 1.08
CA ARG A 42 12.33 -21.67 1.08
C ARG A 42 13.71 -21.05 0.96
N ASP A 43 14.62 -21.41 1.84
CA ASP A 43 16.04 -21.04 1.74
C ASP A 43 16.31 -19.53 1.53
N GLY A 44 15.49 -18.66 2.14
CA GLY A 44 15.60 -17.21 1.98
C GLY A 44 14.99 -16.65 0.68
N GLU A 45 14.22 -17.46 -0.06
CA GLU A 45 13.49 -17.03 -1.26
C GLU A 45 11.98 -17.27 -1.12
N TYR A 46 11.17 -16.37 -1.68
CA TYR A 46 9.77 -16.63 -2.00
C TYR A 46 9.65 -17.32 -3.36
N HIS A 47 9.09 -18.52 -3.36
CA HIS A 47 8.75 -19.28 -4.56
C HIS A 47 7.29 -18.99 -4.95
N ALA A 48 7.10 -18.01 -5.85
CA ALA A 48 5.80 -17.56 -6.33
C ALA A 48 5.39 -18.35 -7.58
N THR A 49 4.40 -19.24 -7.46
CA THR A 49 3.96 -20.14 -8.53
C THR A 49 2.57 -19.77 -9.03
N PHE A 50 2.48 -19.47 -10.33
CA PHE A 50 1.23 -19.21 -11.05
C PHE A 50 1.20 -19.99 -12.36
N ALA A 51 0.09 -20.67 -12.65
CA ALA A 51 -0.12 -21.43 -13.89
C ALA A 51 1.05 -22.37 -14.26
N GLY A 52 1.62 -23.07 -13.25
CA GLY A 52 2.73 -24.02 -13.44
C GLY A 52 4.11 -23.39 -13.63
N LYS A 53 4.23 -22.05 -13.60
CA LYS A 53 5.51 -21.33 -13.65
C LYS A 53 5.84 -20.76 -12.28
N THR A 54 7.06 -21.00 -11.82
CA THR A 54 7.58 -20.46 -10.55
C THR A 54 8.60 -19.37 -10.81
N LEU A 55 8.39 -18.21 -10.20
CA LEU A 55 9.39 -17.15 -10.04
C LEU A 55 9.95 -17.20 -8.61
N ARG A 56 11.20 -16.77 -8.43
CA ARG A 56 11.88 -16.77 -7.14
C ARG A 56 12.37 -15.36 -6.85
N PHE A 57 12.15 -14.91 -5.63
CA PHE A 57 12.56 -13.58 -5.18
C PHE A 57 13.18 -13.66 -3.79
N PRO A 58 14.25 -12.92 -3.48
CA PRO A 58 14.81 -12.86 -2.13
C PRO A 58 13.78 -12.33 -1.14
N VAL A 59 13.69 -12.94 0.05
CA VAL A 59 12.72 -12.51 1.08
C VAL A 59 13.02 -11.12 1.64
N ASP A 60 14.27 -10.70 1.64
CA ASP A 60 14.75 -9.40 2.11
C ASP A 60 14.58 -8.27 1.07
N GLU A 61 14.19 -8.60 -0.16
CA GLU A 61 13.87 -7.66 -1.25
C GLU A 61 12.43 -7.83 -1.77
N THR A 62 11.58 -8.56 -1.03
CA THR A 62 10.18 -8.84 -1.44
C THR A 62 9.19 -8.67 -0.29
N LEU A 63 8.10 -7.95 -0.54
CA LEU A 63 6.99 -7.79 0.39
C LEU A 63 5.80 -8.65 -0.01
N LEU A 64 5.35 -9.51 0.91
CA LEU A 64 4.12 -10.26 0.78
C LEU A 64 2.95 -9.46 1.37
N LEU A 65 2.26 -8.70 0.52
CA LEU A 65 1.20 -7.78 0.95
C LEU A 65 -0.11 -8.52 1.24
N PRO A 66 -0.93 -8.07 2.21
CA PRO A 66 -2.21 -8.69 2.57
C PRO A 66 -3.35 -8.38 1.58
N ILE A 67 -3.06 -8.46 0.27
CA ILE A 67 -3.97 -8.14 -0.84
C ILE A 67 -4.14 -9.34 -1.77
N VAL A 68 -5.25 -9.35 -2.50
CA VAL A 68 -5.60 -10.44 -3.42
C VAL A 68 -4.87 -10.34 -4.77
N ASN A 69 -4.46 -9.13 -5.16
CA ASN A 69 -3.68 -8.87 -6.37
C ASN A 69 -2.92 -7.54 -6.21
N VAL A 70 -1.83 -7.33 -6.96
CA VAL A 70 -1.07 -6.08 -6.97
C VAL A 70 -1.56 -5.20 -8.12
N THR A 71 -2.70 -4.55 -7.92
CA THR A 71 -3.28 -3.56 -8.85
C THR A 71 -3.40 -2.21 -8.17
N VAL A 72 -3.58 -1.13 -8.94
CA VAL A 72 -3.74 0.23 -8.37
C VAL A 72 -4.95 0.32 -7.44
N GLU A 73 -6.04 -0.40 -7.71
CA GLU A 73 -7.24 -0.46 -6.87
C GLU A 73 -6.99 -1.17 -5.53
N ALA A 74 -6.31 -2.32 -5.58
CA ALA A 74 -5.99 -3.09 -4.38
C ALA A 74 -4.97 -2.34 -3.50
N LEU A 75 -3.96 -1.73 -4.13
CA LEU A 75 -2.97 -0.88 -3.46
C LEU A 75 -3.62 0.36 -2.84
N ALA A 76 -4.58 1.02 -3.51
CA ALA A 76 -5.26 2.19 -2.95
C ALA A 76 -5.98 1.85 -1.64
N ASN A 77 -6.70 0.71 -1.60
CA ASN A 77 -7.39 0.27 -0.38
C ASN A 77 -6.40 -0.13 0.74
N TYR A 78 -5.34 -0.84 0.38
CA TYR A 78 -4.31 -1.25 1.32
C TYR A 78 -3.57 -0.05 1.92
N LEU A 79 -3.04 0.83 1.07
CA LEU A 79 -2.29 2.01 1.52
C LEU A 79 -3.18 3.00 2.27
N LEU A 80 -4.47 3.13 1.92
CA LEU A 80 -5.43 3.89 2.74
C LEU A 80 -5.54 3.32 4.15
N SER A 81 -5.59 1.99 4.29
CA SER A 81 -5.65 1.33 5.59
C SER A 81 -4.37 1.57 6.41
N GLU A 82 -3.20 1.51 5.76
CA GLU A 82 -1.91 1.84 6.39
C GLU A 82 -1.88 3.31 6.86
N VAL A 83 -2.36 4.25 6.02
CA VAL A 83 -2.44 5.67 6.36
C VAL A 83 -3.39 5.91 7.55
N LEU A 84 -4.54 5.25 7.61
CA LEU A 84 -5.49 5.38 8.72
C LEU A 84 -4.97 4.77 10.03
N ALA A 85 -4.02 3.82 9.96
CA ALA A 85 -3.38 3.25 11.14
C ALA A 85 -2.35 4.20 11.77
N GLU A 86 -1.89 5.24 11.05
CA GLU A 86 -0.95 6.21 11.58
C GLU A 86 -1.65 7.21 12.52
N ALA A 87 -1.39 7.08 13.82
CA ALA A 87 -1.95 7.95 14.85
C ALA A 87 -1.70 9.45 14.62
N ALA A 88 -0.67 9.80 13.86
CA ALA A 88 -0.32 11.17 13.53
C ALA A 88 -1.39 11.87 12.66
N ILE A 89 -2.24 11.12 11.96
CA ILE A 89 -3.18 11.69 10.98
C ILE A 89 -4.34 12.48 11.64
N GLY A 90 -4.55 12.28 12.94
CA GLY A 90 -5.52 13.03 13.74
C GLY A 90 -6.98 12.74 13.38
N ASP A 91 -7.87 13.62 13.83
CA ASP A 91 -9.31 13.49 13.60
C ASP A 91 -9.68 13.95 12.18
N LEU A 92 -10.09 13.00 11.34
CA LEU A 92 -10.53 13.23 9.97
C LEU A 92 -12.00 12.87 9.81
N LEU A 93 -12.75 13.66 9.02
CA LEU A 93 -14.12 13.31 8.60
C LEU A 93 -14.12 12.40 7.36
N GLU A 94 -13.19 12.66 6.44
CA GLU A 94 -13.08 11.95 5.16
C GLU A 94 -11.63 12.00 4.69
N LEU A 95 -11.18 10.91 4.08
CA LEU A 95 -9.87 10.78 3.46
C LEU A 95 -9.99 10.00 2.15
N GLU A 96 -9.50 10.58 1.06
CA GLU A 96 -9.34 9.89 -0.21
C GLU A 96 -7.86 9.77 -0.56
N LEU A 97 -7.41 8.55 -0.85
CA LEU A 97 -6.04 8.25 -1.25
C LEU A 97 -6.02 7.76 -2.70
N PHE A 98 -5.10 8.32 -3.49
CA PHE A 98 -4.92 7.98 -4.89
C PHE A 98 -3.59 7.22 -5.08
N VAL A 99 -3.63 6.17 -5.91
CA VAL A 99 -2.45 5.42 -6.36
C VAL A 99 -2.39 5.47 -7.88
N THR A 100 -1.19 5.74 -8.41
CA THR A 100 -0.91 5.79 -9.85
C THR A 100 0.19 4.82 -10.22
N SER A 101 0.05 4.12 -11.34
CA SER A 101 1.11 3.26 -11.93
C SER A 101 1.82 3.91 -13.12
N GLY A 102 1.44 5.14 -13.49
CA GLY A 102 1.95 5.87 -14.64
C GLY A 102 0.89 6.82 -15.23
N ASP A 103 1.27 7.58 -16.26
CA ASP A 103 0.38 8.56 -16.88
C ASP A 103 -0.95 7.93 -17.31
N GLY A 104 -2.05 8.44 -16.75
CA GLY A 104 -3.42 8.02 -17.08
C GLY A 104 -3.89 6.71 -16.44
N GLN A 105 -3.09 6.06 -15.59
CA GLN A 105 -3.47 4.83 -14.89
C GLN A 105 -3.51 5.05 -13.38
N MET A 106 -4.71 5.26 -12.84
CA MET A 106 -4.88 5.54 -11.41
C MET A 106 -6.15 4.91 -10.84
N SER A 107 -6.15 4.72 -9.53
CA SER A 107 -7.32 4.39 -8.73
C SER A 107 -7.29 5.14 -7.40
N SER A 108 -8.44 5.24 -6.74
CA SER A 108 -8.55 5.79 -5.40
C SER A 108 -9.34 4.88 -4.47
N ALA A 109 -9.10 5.06 -3.17
CA ALA A 109 -9.92 4.52 -2.11
C ALA A 109 -10.31 5.67 -1.18
N CYS A 110 -11.56 5.65 -0.70
CA CYS A 110 -12.11 6.67 0.17
C CYS A 110 -12.57 6.03 1.50
N TRP A 111 -12.22 6.69 2.60
CA TRP A 111 -12.69 6.38 3.95
C TRP A 111 -13.45 7.58 4.51
N LYS A 112 -14.50 7.29 5.27
CA LYS A 112 -15.31 8.28 6.00
C LYS A 112 -15.40 7.85 7.46
N ALA A 113 -15.33 8.82 8.35
CA ALA A 113 -15.61 8.58 9.76
C ALA A 113 -17.04 8.02 9.93
N PRO A 114 -17.24 7.08 10.87
CA PRO A 114 -18.55 6.49 11.14
C PRO A 114 -19.59 7.48 11.68
#